data_AF-A0A956H8W9-F1
#
_entry.id   AF-A0A956H8W9-F1
#
_cell.length_a   1.000
_cell.length_b   1.000
_cell.length_c   1.000
_cell.angle_alpha   90.00
_cell.angle_beta   90.00
_cell.angle_gamma   90.00
#
_symmetry.space_group_name_H-M   'P 1'
#
loop_
_entity.id
_entity.type
_entity.pdbx_description
1 polymer ?
#
loop_
_entity_poly.entity_id
_entity_poly.type
_entity_poly.pdbx_seq_one_letter_code
_entity_poly.pdbx_strand_id
1 'polypeptide(L)'
;GLDAQWLRQRVGEDIATRHAAVEWAFSQLSDRRWVRAVMDSPLQLLALGVNHAQRDRILATEQLGDLLSFFELHMKRLAETDLERNWYAWYAVAGHYNHELPEAVPPYLRRDHHERSACSPTQLRYHKRNIFEVLDTAGPDTWTHYTLCDAVDWMPAARQQQLFREILRTSRDGAKVLLRSVERDSLISRHGLADHFHLDEQASSWAAQADRSRQYRRVDVYTVSH
;
A
#
# COMPACT_ATOMS: atom_id res chain seq x y z
N GLY A 1 -9.82 -22.56 8.76
CA GLY A 1 -8.45 -22.20 8.32
C GLY A 1 -8.26 -20.73 8.63
N LEU A 2 -7.36 -20.03 7.92
CA LEU A 2 -7.47 -18.57 7.82
C LEU A 2 -8.60 -18.28 6.81
N ASP A 3 -9.77 -17.92 7.30
CA ASP A 3 -10.99 -17.72 6.51
C ASP A 3 -11.91 -16.68 7.18
N ALA A 4 -13.09 -16.43 6.62
CA ALA A 4 -14.05 -15.48 7.17
C ALA A 4 -14.53 -15.84 8.58
N GLN A 5 -14.62 -17.13 8.93
CA GLN A 5 -15.01 -17.54 10.28
C GLN A 5 -13.89 -17.25 11.27
N TRP A 6 -12.63 -17.48 10.87
CA TRP A 6 -11.47 -17.08 11.65
C TRP A 6 -11.50 -15.59 11.97
N LEU A 7 -11.71 -14.72 10.96
CA LEU A 7 -11.80 -13.27 11.18
C LEU A 7 -12.89 -12.90 12.19
N ARG A 8 -14.10 -13.46 12.03
CA ARG A 8 -15.22 -13.19 12.95
C ARG A 8 -14.91 -13.56 14.40
N GLN A 9 -14.25 -14.69 14.63
CA GLN A 9 -13.88 -15.10 15.99
C GLN A 9 -12.86 -14.17 16.64
N ARG A 10 -12.03 -13.49 15.83
CA ARG A 10 -11.00 -12.57 16.31
C ARG A 10 -11.53 -11.14 16.56
N VAL A 11 -12.73 -10.80 16.07
CA VAL A 11 -13.36 -9.49 16.32
C VAL A 11 -13.63 -9.34 17.82
N GLY A 12 -13.19 -8.22 18.39
CA GLY A 12 -13.36 -7.92 19.82
C GLY A 12 -12.32 -8.53 20.75
N GLU A 13 -11.49 -9.48 20.28
CA GLU A 13 -10.33 -9.97 21.03
C GLU A 13 -9.25 -8.88 21.13
N ASP A 14 -8.40 -8.96 22.16
CA ASP A 14 -7.23 -8.09 22.28
C ASP A 14 -6.13 -8.42 21.24
N ILE A 15 -5.21 -7.48 21.03
CA ILE A 15 -4.15 -7.60 20.02
C ILE A 15 -3.24 -8.81 20.32
N ALA A 16 -2.95 -9.11 21.60
CA ALA A 16 -2.05 -10.20 21.97
C ALA A 16 -2.65 -11.56 21.59
N THR A 17 -3.94 -11.75 21.84
CA THR A 17 -4.70 -12.96 21.49
C THR A 17 -4.73 -13.14 19.97
N ARG A 18 -4.97 -12.06 19.23
CA ARG A 18 -4.95 -12.09 17.76
C ARG A 18 -3.57 -12.43 17.22
N HIS A 19 -2.50 -11.88 17.79
CA HIS A 19 -1.12 -12.21 17.41
C HIS A 19 -0.81 -13.68 17.64
N ALA A 20 -1.15 -14.22 18.81
CA ALA A 20 -0.96 -15.65 19.11
C ALA A 20 -1.75 -16.55 18.14
N ALA A 21 -2.96 -16.14 17.74
CA ALA A 21 -3.75 -16.88 16.75
C ALA A 21 -3.10 -16.89 15.36
N VAL A 22 -2.47 -15.78 14.94
CA VAL A 22 -1.70 -15.70 13.69
C VAL A 22 -0.47 -16.60 13.77
N GLU A 23 0.32 -16.51 14.85
CA GLU A 23 1.51 -17.35 15.07
C GLU A 23 1.17 -18.84 15.02
N TRP A 24 0.09 -19.22 15.71
CA TRP A 24 -0.38 -20.59 15.69
C TRP A 24 -0.76 -21.02 14.26
N ALA A 25 -1.53 -20.21 13.53
CA ALA A 25 -1.92 -20.53 12.15
C ALA A 25 -0.71 -20.70 11.21
N PHE A 26 0.29 -19.82 11.33
CA PHE A 26 1.52 -19.89 10.53
C PHE A 26 2.41 -21.07 10.91
N SER A 27 2.48 -21.46 12.19
CA SER A 27 3.20 -22.67 12.61
C SER A 27 2.61 -23.94 11.98
N GLN A 28 1.27 -24.04 11.93
CA GLN A 28 0.57 -25.17 11.29
C GLN A 28 0.79 -25.23 9.77
N LEU A 29 0.97 -24.08 9.13
CA LEU A 29 1.29 -23.99 7.70
C LEU A 29 2.76 -24.35 7.46
N SER A 30 3.67 -23.83 8.28
CA SER A 30 5.10 -24.07 8.14
C SER A 30 5.47 -25.54 8.37
N ASP A 31 4.75 -26.28 9.20
CA ASP A 31 4.96 -27.72 9.41
C ASP A 31 4.69 -28.57 8.15
N ARG A 32 3.96 -28.03 7.18
CA ARG A 32 3.66 -28.74 5.92
C ARG A 32 4.84 -28.60 4.96
N ARG A 33 5.53 -29.72 4.68
CA ARG A 33 6.71 -29.77 3.80
C ARG A 33 6.49 -29.16 2.42
N TRP A 34 5.29 -29.29 1.85
CA TRP A 34 4.97 -28.71 0.54
C TRP A 34 4.83 -27.17 0.60
N VAL A 35 4.39 -26.61 1.73
CA VAL A 35 4.30 -25.15 1.90
C VAL A 35 5.70 -24.56 1.89
N ARG A 36 6.64 -25.13 2.64
CA ARG A 36 8.06 -24.72 2.57
C ARG A 36 8.61 -24.83 1.15
N ALA A 37 8.38 -25.96 0.48
CA ALA A 37 8.83 -26.16 -0.89
C ALA A 37 8.25 -25.15 -1.90
N VAL A 38 6.99 -24.72 -1.72
CA VAL A 38 6.37 -23.68 -2.53
C VAL A 38 6.92 -22.30 -2.21
N MET A 39 7.20 -22.00 -0.93
CA MET A 39 7.74 -20.73 -0.43
C MET A 39 9.25 -20.54 -0.69
N ASP A 40 9.96 -21.64 -0.95
CA ASP A 40 11.36 -21.64 -1.39
C ASP A 40 11.48 -21.59 -2.93
N SER A 41 10.37 -21.57 -3.66
CA SER A 41 10.32 -21.71 -5.13
C SER A 41 9.99 -20.39 -5.85
N PRO A 42 10.61 -20.05 -7.00
CA PRO A 42 10.25 -18.86 -7.77
C PRO A 42 8.75 -18.73 -8.13
N LEU A 43 7.97 -19.81 -8.05
CA LEU A 43 6.52 -19.82 -8.28
C LEU A 43 5.74 -18.85 -7.37
N GLN A 44 6.18 -18.64 -6.13
CA GLN A 44 5.53 -17.66 -5.25
C GLN A 44 5.55 -16.24 -5.83
N LEU A 45 6.61 -15.89 -6.57
CA LEU A 45 6.83 -14.56 -7.12
C LEU A 45 5.85 -14.28 -8.26
N LEU A 46 5.57 -15.31 -9.07
CA LEU A 46 4.55 -15.26 -10.11
C LEU A 46 3.14 -15.10 -9.50
N ALA A 47 2.83 -15.82 -8.42
CA ALA A 47 1.54 -15.71 -7.74
C ALA A 47 1.34 -14.34 -7.08
N LEU A 48 2.43 -13.76 -6.55
CA LEU A 48 2.42 -12.45 -5.87
C LEU A 48 2.57 -11.27 -6.84
N GLY A 49 2.92 -11.53 -8.11
CA GLY A 49 3.19 -10.47 -9.09
C GLY A 49 4.43 -9.62 -8.76
N VAL A 50 5.35 -10.13 -7.95
CA VAL A 50 6.58 -9.44 -7.53
C VAL A 50 7.81 -10.11 -8.14
N ASN A 51 8.83 -9.34 -8.52
CA ASN A 51 10.09 -9.89 -9.03
C ASN A 51 11.10 -10.17 -7.89
N HIS A 52 12.22 -10.82 -8.20
CA HIS A 52 13.26 -11.14 -7.21
C HIS A 52 13.82 -9.90 -6.50
N ALA A 53 14.07 -8.81 -7.22
CA ALA A 53 14.59 -7.59 -6.62
C ALA A 53 13.60 -6.94 -5.64
N GLN A 54 12.30 -7.00 -5.95
CA GLN A 54 11.23 -6.55 -5.06
C GLN A 54 11.18 -7.42 -3.80
N ARG A 55 11.23 -8.75 -3.94
CA ARG A 55 11.30 -9.68 -2.79
C ARG A 55 12.49 -9.35 -1.90
N ASP A 56 13.69 -9.30 -2.46
CA ASP A 56 14.91 -9.13 -1.68
C ASP A 56 14.93 -7.77 -0.96
N ARG A 57 14.38 -6.72 -1.60
CA ARG A 57 14.21 -5.39 -0.99
C ARG A 57 13.19 -5.40 0.16
N ILE A 58 12.07 -6.12 0.02
CA ILE A 58 11.08 -6.28 1.09
C ILE A 58 11.72 -6.99 2.29
N LEU A 59 12.38 -8.12 2.05
CA LEU A 59 13.04 -8.91 3.10
C LEU A 59 14.13 -8.11 3.82
N ALA A 60 14.96 -7.37 3.08
CA ALA A 60 15.98 -6.50 3.68
C ALA A 60 15.37 -5.37 4.52
N THR A 61 14.29 -4.74 4.05
CA THR A 61 13.60 -3.63 4.74
C THR A 61 12.96 -4.06 6.06
N GLU A 62 12.45 -5.29 6.08
CA GLU A 62 11.82 -5.91 7.26
C GLU A 62 12.81 -6.67 8.13
N GLN A 63 14.05 -6.86 7.68
CA GLN A 63 15.08 -7.67 8.33
C GLN A 63 14.65 -9.13 8.53
N LEU A 64 14.03 -9.71 7.50
CA LEU A 64 13.50 -11.08 7.51
C LEU A 64 14.29 -12.00 6.58
N GLY A 65 14.39 -13.27 6.96
CA GLY A 65 15.11 -14.28 6.18
C GLY A 65 14.30 -14.84 5.00
N ASP A 66 12.97 -14.84 5.09
CA ASP A 66 12.09 -15.47 4.12
C ASP A 66 10.72 -14.79 4.02
N LEU A 67 10.00 -15.13 2.94
CA LEU A 67 8.67 -14.57 2.66
C LEU A 67 7.58 -15.08 3.60
N LEU A 68 7.74 -16.26 4.19
CA LEU A 68 6.73 -16.80 5.11
C LEU A 68 6.69 -15.95 6.39
N SER A 69 7.86 -15.62 6.92
CA SER A 69 8.05 -14.68 8.02
C SER A 69 7.49 -13.30 7.68
N PHE A 70 7.64 -12.85 6.43
CA PHE A 70 7.03 -11.60 5.97
C PHE A 70 5.49 -11.67 6.00
N PHE A 71 4.90 -12.75 5.50
CA PHE A 71 3.46 -12.93 5.53
C PHE A 71 2.92 -13.04 6.96
N GLU A 72 3.63 -13.73 7.86
CA GLU A 72 3.24 -13.79 9.28
C GLU A 72 3.24 -12.39 9.90
N LEU A 73 4.32 -11.64 9.71
CA LEU A 73 4.44 -10.26 10.20
C LEU A 73 3.36 -9.34 9.62
N HIS A 74 3.08 -9.46 8.32
CA HIS A 74 2.03 -8.69 7.67
C HIS A 74 0.64 -9.06 8.21
N MET A 75 0.38 -10.35 8.43
CA MET A 75 -0.87 -10.82 9.01
C MET A 75 -1.06 -10.34 10.46
N LYS A 76 0.01 -10.29 11.27
CA LYS A 76 -0.03 -9.66 12.60
C LYS A 76 -0.44 -8.19 12.52
N ARG A 77 0.18 -7.42 11.62
CA ARG A 77 -0.18 -6.00 11.41
C ARG A 77 -1.62 -5.81 10.96
N LEU A 78 -2.14 -6.70 10.12
CA LEU A 78 -3.56 -6.67 9.76
C LEU A 78 -4.45 -7.01 10.96
N ALA A 79 -4.03 -7.93 11.82
CA ALA A 79 -4.76 -8.30 13.03
C ALA A 79 -4.88 -7.17 14.07
N GLU A 80 -3.95 -6.21 14.06
CA GLU A 80 -4.01 -4.98 14.85
C GLU A 80 -5.07 -3.98 14.36
N THR A 81 -5.56 -4.13 13.13
CA THR A 81 -6.57 -3.23 12.57
C THR A 81 -7.98 -3.56 13.08
N ASP A 82 -8.93 -2.71 12.74
CA ASP A 82 -10.35 -3.01 12.89
C ASP A 82 -10.75 -4.14 11.93
N LEU A 83 -10.63 -5.39 12.40
CA LEU A 83 -10.94 -6.59 11.63
C LEU A 83 -12.41 -6.68 11.22
N GLU A 84 -13.31 -5.94 11.86
CA GLU A 84 -14.72 -5.94 11.48
C GLU A 84 -14.95 -5.14 10.19
N ARG A 85 -14.29 -3.99 10.06
CA ARG A 85 -14.50 -3.01 8.97
C ARG A 85 -13.38 -2.96 7.93
N ASN A 86 -12.23 -3.58 8.21
CA ASN A 86 -11.08 -3.56 7.31
C ASN A 86 -11.29 -4.53 6.13
N TRP A 87 -11.83 -4.00 5.03
CA TRP A 87 -12.05 -4.75 3.79
C TRP A 87 -10.76 -5.37 3.20
N TYR A 88 -9.58 -4.80 3.49
CA TYR A 88 -8.32 -5.36 3.02
C TYR A 88 -8.01 -6.65 3.78
N ALA A 89 -8.17 -6.66 5.11
CA ALA A 89 -7.98 -7.86 5.93
C ALA A 89 -8.95 -8.99 5.50
N TRP A 90 -10.22 -8.64 5.24
CA TRP A 90 -11.20 -9.59 4.73
C TRP A 90 -10.84 -10.15 3.37
N TYR A 91 -10.45 -9.32 2.41
CA TYR A 91 -10.04 -9.81 1.10
C TYR A 91 -8.78 -10.67 1.18
N ALA A 92 -7.79 -10.28 1.98
CA ALA A 92 -6.54 -11.01 2.15
C ALA A 92 -6.73 -12.40 2.80
N VAL A 93 -7.68 -12.54 3.73
CA VAL A 93 -7.90 -13.79 4.48
C VAL A 93 -9.02 -14.64 3.88
N ALA A 94 -10.13 -14.02 3.48
CA ALA A 94 -11.35 -14.72 3.05
C ALA A 94 -11.60 -14.65 1.54
N GLY A 95 -10.88 -13.81 0.79
CA GLY A 95 -11.10 -13.61 -0.64
C GLY A 95 -12.40 -12.88 -1.00
N HIS A 96 -13.13 -12.36 -0.02
CA HIS A 96 -14.34 -11.56 -0.18
C HIS A 96 -14.45 -10.51 0.93
N TYR A 97 -15.43 -9.61 0.86
CA TYR A 97 -15.65 -8.58 1.88
C TYR A 97 -16.60 -9.05 2.98
N ASN A 98 -16.64 -8.30 4.09
CA ASN A 98 -17.66 -8.52 5.11
C ASN A 98 -19.01 -7.96 4.63
N HIS A 99 -19.89 -8.83 4.15
CA HIS A 99 -21.20 -8.42 3.64
C HIS A 99 -22.25 -8.19 4.73
N GLU A 100 -21.92 -8.46 6.01
CA GLU A 100 -22.80 -8.17 7.15
C GLU A 100 -22.80 -6.65 7.48
N LEU A 101 -21.77 -5.93 7.05
CA LEU A 101 -21.59 -4.50 7.27
C LEU A 101 -21.43 -3.76 5.94
N PRO A 102 -22.40 -2.91 5.56
CA PRO A 102 -22.37 -2.17 4.29
C PRO A 102 -21.11 -1.32 4.05
N GLU A 103 -20.47 -0.88 5.14
CA GLU A 103 -19.28 -0.03 5.14
C GLU A 103 -17.96 -0.80 5.09
N ALA A 104 -17.98 -2.12 5.30
CA ALA A 104 -16.80 -3.00 5.31
C ALA A 104 -16.37 -3.42 3.90
N VAL A 105 -16.52 -2.50 2.95
CA VAL A 105 -16.10 -2.58 1.55
C VAL A 105 -15.27 -1.34 1.20
N PRO A 106 -14.41 -1.39 0.16
CA PRO A 106 -13.73 -0.20 -0.35
C PRO A 106 -14.69 0.99 -0.54
N PRO A 107 -14.27 2.24 -0.28
CA PRO A 107 -15.20 3.37 -0.24
C PRO A 107 -15.95 3.57 -1.55
N TYR A 108 -15.35 3.24 -2.71
CA TYR A 108 -16.00 3.36 -4.01
C TYR A 108 -17.04 2.26 -4.29
N LEU A 109 -17.08 1.17 -3.50
CA LEU A 109 -18.10 0.12 -3.59
C LEU A 109 -19.26 0.34 -2.61
N ARG A 110 -19.15 1.31 -1.69
CA ARG A 110 -20.27 1.69 -0.83
C ARG A 110 -21.33 2.34 -1.69
N ARG A 111 -22.59 1.95 -1.48
CA ARG A 111 -23.70 2.32 -2.37
C ARG A 111 -23.84 3.83 -2.55
N ASP A 112 -23.85 4.57 -1.44
CA ASP A 112 -23.95 6.02 -1.41
C ASP A 112 -22.79 6.71 -2.16
N HIS A 113 -21.57 6.19 -2.00
CA HIS A 113 -20.39 6.70 -2.71
C HIS A 113 -20.39 6.34 -4.19
N HIS A 114 -20.79 5.11 -4.53
CA HIS A 114 -20.87 4.65 -5.92
C HIS A 114 -21.90 5.47 -6.71
N GLU A 115 -23.11 5.65 -6.16
CA GLU A 115 -24.16 6.48 -6.78
C GLU A 115 -23.68 7.92 -7.02
N ARG A 116 -22.99 8.51 -6.04
CA ARG A 116 -22.37 9.84 -6.19
C ARG A 116 -21.26 9.88 -7.24
N SER A 117 -20.39 8.87 -7.26
CA SER A 117 -19.27 8.82 -8.21
C SER A 117 -19.75 8.59 -9.65
N ALA A 118 -20.76 7.74 -9.83
CA ALA A 118 -21.33 7.43 -11.15
C ALA A 118 -22.01 8.65 -11.80
N CYS A 119 -22.61 9.53 -10.98
CA CYS A 119 -23.25 10.75 -11.43
C CYS A 119 -22.33 11.99 -11.38
N SER A 120 -21.05 11.83 -11.01
CA SER A 120 -20.13 12.96 -10.88
C SER A 120 -19.77 13.53 -12.26
N PRO A 121 -19.71 14.86 -12.45
CA PRO A 121 -19.30 15.49 -13.72
C PRO A 121 -17.78 15.37 -13.97
N THR A 122 -17.12 14.37 -13.39
CA THR A 122 -15.67 14.17 -13.48
C THR A 122 -15.30 13.63 -14.86
N GLN A 123 -14.45 14.36 -15.59
CA GLN A 123 -13.85 13.83 -16.82
C GLN A 123 -12.71 12.87 -16.46
N LEU A 124 -12.88 11.59 -16.76
CA LEU A 124 -11.84 10.57 -16.60
C LEU A 124 -11.06 10.39 -17.91
N ARG A 125 -9.73 10.35 -17.82
CA ARG A 125 -8.85 9.97 -18.92
C ARG A 125 -7.93 8.84 -18.48
N TYR A 126 -7.92 7.76 -19.24
CA TYR A 126 -7.02 6.62 -19.02
C TYR A 126 -5.86 6.66 -19.99
N HIS A 127 -4.64 6.48 -19.48
CA HIS A 127 -3.41 6.47 -20.28
C HIS A 127 -2.76 5.10 -20.20
N LYS A 128 -2.80 4.34 -21.29
CA LYS A 128 -2.01 3.10 -21.45
C LYS A 128 -0.61 3.43 -21.96
N ARG A 129 0.16 4.19 -21.19
CA ARG A 129 1.49 4.70 -21.55
C ARG A 129 2.42 4.73 -20.33
N ASN A 130 3.70 4.93 -20.58
CA ASN A 130 4.65 5.20 -19.51
C ASN A 130 4.32 6.56 -18.86
N ILE A 131 4.34 6.64 -17.52
CA ILE A 131 4.07 7.89 -16.80
C ILE A 131 5.02 9.02 -17.22
N PHE A 132 6.28 8.71 -17.53
CA PHE A 132 7.26 9.69 -17.96
C PHE A 132 6.86 10.36 -19.29
N GLU A 133 6.23 9.64 -20.22
CA GLU A 133 5.73 10.24 -21.47
C GLU A 133 4.53 11.18 -21.21
N VAL A 134 3.68 10.83 -20.25
CA VAL A 134 2.52 11.67 -19.88
C VAL A 134 2.99 12.96 -19.22
N LEU A 135 3.98 12.88 -18.34
CA LEU A 135 4.55 14.06 -17.68
C LEU A 135 5.34 14.93 -18.67
N ASP A 136 6.20 14.32 -19.50
CA ASP A 136 7.05 15.02 -20.48
C ASP A 136 6.21 15.83 -21.48
N THR A 137 5.06 15.31 -21.91
CA THR A 137 4.16 16.01 -22.83
C THR A 137 3.27 17.06 -22.18
N ALA A 138 3.25 17.16 -20.85
CA ALA A 138 2.49 18.17 -20.13
C ALA A 138 3.29 19.46 -19.93
N GLY A 139 2.59 20.60 -19.98
CA GLY A 139 3.17 21.91 -19.68
C GLY A 139 3.48 22.09 -18.19
N PRO A 140 4.19 23.16 -17.82
CA PRO A 140 4.29 23.56 -16.42
C PRO A 140 2.91 23.91 -15.83
N ASP A 141 2.77 23.87 -14.50
CA ASP A 141 1.55 24.29 -13.80
C ASP A 141 0.26 23.57 -14.24
N THR A 142 0.37 22.31 -14.63
CA THR A 142 -0.72 21.51 -15.18
C THR A 142 -1.61 20.92 -14.08
N TRP A 143 -1.02 20.23 -13.11
CA TRP A 143 -1.77 19.44 -12.13
C TRP A 143 -1.64 19.96 -10.69
N THR A 144 -2.70 19.77 -9.92
CA THR A 144 -2.77 20.18 -8.50
C THR A 144 -2.59 19.02 -7.53
N HIS A 145 -2.73 17.77 -7.99
CA HIS A 145 -2.69 16.59 -7.13
C HIS A 145 -1.99 15.43 -7.85
N TYR A 146 -1.11 14.76 -7.12
CA TYR A 146 -0.43 13.54 -7.54
C TYR A 146 -0.64 12.47 -6.49
N THR A 147 -0.93 11.25 -6.91
CA THR A 147 -1.03 10.09 -6.01
C THR A 147 -0.16 8.98 -6.57
N LEU A 148 0.86 8.63 -5.81
CA LEU A 148 1.85 7.63 -6.14
C LEU A 148 1.70 6.48 -5.15
N CYS A 149 1.41 5.30 -5.68
CA CYS A 149 1.55 4.05 -4.94
C CYS A 149 3.04 3.66 -4.84
N ASP A 150 3.31 2.46 -4.36
CA ASP A 150 4.65 1.88 -4.17
C ASP A 150 5.45 1.65 -5.45
N ALA A 151 4.88 1.91 -6.63
CA ALA A 151 5.61 1.82 -7.90
C ALA A 151 6.95 2.57 -7.87
N VAL A 152 7.04 3.66 -7.10
CA VAL A 152 8.26 4.48 -6.96
C VAL A 152 9.37 3.75 -6.22
N ASP A 153 9.06 2.91 -5.21
CA ASP A 153 10.05 2.16 -4.42
C ASP A 153 10.84 1.16 -5.28
N TRP A 154 10.23 0.74 -6.38
CA TRP A 154 10.78 -0.24 -7.32
C TRP A 154 11.53 0.41 -8.49
N MET A 155 11.53 1.74 -8.58
CA MET A 155 12.26 2.46 -9.61
C MET A 155 13.75 2.59 -9.25
N PRO A 156 14.67 2.50 -10.22
CA PRO A 156 16.06 2.91 -10.01
C PRO A 156 16.14 4.36 -9.55
N ALA A 157 17.15 4.70 -8.74
CA ALA A 157 17.32 6.04 -8.16
C ALA A 157 17.24 7.17 -9.20
N ALA A 158 17.87 6.99 -10.37
CA ALA A 158 17.80 7.97 -11.46
C ALA A 158 16.38 8.21 -11.99
N ARG A 159 15.54 7.16 -12.02
CA ARG A 159 14.13 7.26 -12.44
C ARG A 159 13.25 7.88 -11.36
N GLN A 160 13.51 7.59 -10.09
CA GLN A 160 12.86 8.28 -8.97
C GLN A 160 13.13 9.79 -9.02
N GLN A 161 14.40 10.18 -9.17
CA GLN A 161 14.80 11.59 -9.31
C GLN A 161 14.12 12.25 -10.51
N GLN A 162 14.11 11.59 -11.67
CA GLN A 162 13.43 12.09 -12.86
C GLN A 162 11.93 12.30 -12.60
N LEU A 163 11.27 11.34 -11.94
CA LEU A 163 9.84 11.41 -11.65
C LEU A 163 9.53 12.62 -10.77
N PHE A 164 10.27 12.81 -9.68
CA PHE A 164 10.03 13.92 -8.78
C PHE A 164 10.32 15.28 -9.41
N ARG A 165 11.34 15.39 -10.27
CA ARG A 165 11.60 16.62 -11.04
C ARG A 165 10.48 16.92 -12.03
N GLU A 166 9.95 15.91 -12.70
CA GLU A 166 8.83 16.08 -13.62
C GLU A 166 7.54 16.45 -12.89
N ILE A 167 7.29 15.87 -11.71
CA ILE A 167 6.19 16.29 -10.84
C ILE A 167 6.36 17.75 -10.42
N LEU A 168 7.55 18.16 -9.98
CA LEU A 168 7.83 19.56 -9.64
C LEU A 168 7.51 20.47 -10.83
N ARG A 169 8.08 20.19 -12.00
CA ARG A 169 7.88 20.97 -13.23
C ARG A 169 6.41 21.11 -13.61
N THR A 170 5.65 20.02 -13.55
CA THR A 170 4.27 19.97 -14.04
C THR A 170 3.23 20.33 -12.98
N SER A 171 3.64 20.44 -11.72
CA SER A 171 2.78 20.83 -10.61
C SER A 171 2.51 22.33 -10.60
N ARG A 172 1.30 22.71 -10.19
CA ARG A 172 1.03 24.09 -9.75
C ARG A 172 1.67 24.34 -8.39
N ASP A 173 2.01 25.58 -8.11
CA ASP A 173 2.36 25.98 -6.75
C ASP A 173 1.24 25.61 -5.76
N GLY A 174 1.62 25.05 -4.62
CA GLY A 174 0.69 24.51 -3.62
C GLY A 174 0.09 23.13 -3.97
N ALA A 175 0.51 22.47 -5.05
CA ALA A 175 0.02 21.14 -5.40
C ALA A 175 0.30 20.11 -4.29
N LYS A 176 -0.56 19.09 -4.19
CA LYS A 176 -0.44 18.02 -3.21
C LYS A 176 0.12 16.75 -3.83
N VAL A 177 1.06 16.10 -3.15
CA VAL A 177 1.63 14.82 -3.57
C VAL A 177 1.45 13.81 -2.46
N LEU A 178 0.61 12.79 -2.68
CA LEU A 178 0.48 11.64 -1.80
C LEU A 178 1.43 10.54 -2.30
N LEU A 179 2.39 10.15 -1.46
CA LEU A 179 3.36 9.10 -1.75
C LEU A 179 3.23 7.98 -0.70
N ARG A 180 2.94 6.77 -1.17
CA ARG A 180 2.98 5.56 -0.34
C ARG A 180 4.29 4.83 -0.58
N SER A 181 5.02 4.53 0.48
CA SER A 181 6.30 3.84 0.39
C SER A 181 6.40 2.71 1.41
N VAL A 182 6.98 1.58 0.96
CA VAL A 182 7.40 0.49 1.86
C VAL A 182 8.70 0.83 2.58
N GLU A 183 9.41 1.88 2.18
CA GLU A 183 10.67 2.31 2.79
C GLU A 183 10.44 3.15 4.05
N ARG A 184 11.42 3.12 4.97
CA ARG A 184 11.36 3.90 6.22
C ARG A 184 11.82 5.34 6.05
N ASP A 185 12.66 5.60 5.06
CA ASP A 185 13.25 6.90 4.81
C ASP A 185 12.46 7.66 3.74
N SER A 186 12.47 9.00 3.84
CA SER A 186 11.83 9.87 2.85
C SER A 186 12.54 9.79 1.49
N LEU A 187 11.81 9.34 0.46
CA LEU A 187 12.31 9.34 -0.92
C LEU A 187 12.62 10.76 -1.40
N ILE A 188 11.78 11.73 -1.06
CA ILE A 188 11.98 13.15 -1.41
C ILE A 188 13.29 13.68 -0.84
N SER A 189 13.55 13.43 0.45
CA SER A 189 14.75 13.91 1.13
C SER A 189 16.01 13.24 0.56
N ARG A 190 15.94 11.93 0.26
CA ARG A 190 17.03 11.19 -0.40
C ARG A 190 17.47 11.83 -1.73
N HIS A 191 16.51 12.37 -2.49
CA HIS A 191 16.77 13.00 -3.80
C HIS A 191 17.04 14.51 -3.71
N GLY A 192 17.18 15.06 -2.50
CA GLY A 192 17.53 16.46 -2.27
C GLY A 192 16.44 17.45 -2.71
N LEU A 193 15.17 17.05 -2.60
CA LEU A 193 14.02 17.86 -3.04
C LEU A 193 13.19 18.40 -1.88
N ALA A 194 13.72 18.37 -0.66
CA ALA A 194 13.00 18.81 0.55
C ALA A 194 12.64 20.30 0.53
N ASP A 195 13.41 21.13 -0.18
CA ASP A 195 13.13 22.57 -0.32
C ASP A 195 11.88 22.86 -1.18
N HIS A 196 11.48 21.90 -2.01
CA HIS A 196 10.33 22.02 -2.91
C HIS A 196 9.12 21.20 -2.46
N PHE A 197 9.32 20.14 -1.68
CA PHE A 197 8.27 19.21 -1.26
C PHE A 197 8.17 19.23 0.26
N HIS A 198 7.28 20.08 0.77
CA HIS A 198 7.08 20.29 2.20
C HIS A 198 6.15 19.24 2.77
N LEU A 199 6.66 18.42 3.68
CA LEU A 199 5.88 17.36 4.32
C LEU A 199 4.79 17.96 5.21
N ASP A 200 3.55 17.54 5.01
CA ASP A 200 2.44 17.77 5.92
C ASP A 200 2.44 16.63 6.97
N GLU A 201 3.12 16.84 8.09
CA GLU A 201 3.31 15.81 9.11
C GLU A 201 1.98 15.29 9.68
N GLN A 202 1.01 16.18 9.89
CA GLN A 202 -0.28 15.81 10.45
C GLN A 202 -1.07 14.94 9.47
N ALA A 203 -1.17 15.37 8.21
CA ALA A 203 -1.86 14.60 7.18
C ALA A 203 -1.15 13.26 6.92
N SER A 204 0.18 13.26 6.93
CA SER A 204 0.99 12.05 6.72
C SER A 204 0.81 11.04 7.85
N SER A 205 0.87 11.48 9.10
CA SER A 205 0.65 10.64 10.28
C SER A 205 -0.75 10.03 10.28
N TRP A 206 -1.77 10.84 10.00
CA TRP A 206 -3.14 10.36 9.88
C TRP A 206 -3.29 9.34 8.74
N ALA A 207 -2.72 9.63 7.56
CA ALA A 207 -2.82 8.75 6.41
C ALA A 207 -2.10 7.41 6.62
N ALA A 208 -0.96 7.42 7.32
CA ALA A 208 -0.24 6.20 7.70
C ALA A 208 -1.04 5.35 8.69
N GLN A 209 -1.68 5.96 9.68
CA GLN A 209 -2.56 5.24 10.62
C GLN A 209 -3.82 4.69 9.94
N ALA A 210 -4.36 5.43 8.98
CA ALA A 210 -5.54 5.07 8.21
C ALA A 210 -5.28 4.04 7.09
N ASP A 211 -4.02 3.70 6.83
CA ASP A 211 -3.67 2.65 5.87
C ASP A 211 -4.16 1.28 6.36
N ARG A 212 -5.15 0.76 5.64
CA ARG A 212 -5.79 -0.52 5.92
C ARG A 212 -4.95 -1.72 5.53
N SER A 213 -4.00 -1.54 4.62
CA SER A 213 -3.11 -2.63 4.23
C SER A 213 -2.03 -2.86 5.27
N ARG A 214 -1.62 -1.83 6.02
CA ARG A 214 -0.44 -1.85 6.92
C ARG A 214 0.82 -2.35 6.22
N GLN A 215 0.86 -2.26 4.89
CA GLN A 215 2.00 -2.64 4.06
C GLN A 215 3.02 -1.51 4.01
N TYR A 216 2.54 -0.27 3.92
CA TYR A 216 3.40 0.89 3.77
C TYR A 216 3.97 1.32 5.11
N ARG A 217 5.27 1.65 5.11
CA ARG A 217 5.96 2.23 6.26
C ARG A 217 5.74 3.74 6.33
N ARG A 218 5.53 4.36 5.18
CA ARG A 218 5.25 5.79 5.06
C ARG A 218 4.07 6.02 4.13
N VAL A 219 3.21 6.94 4.53
CA VAL A 219 2.18 7.54 3.68
C VAL A 219 2.36 9.03 3.83
N ASP A 220 3.21 9.60 2.99
CA ASP A 220 3.61 10.99 3.07
C ASP A 220 2.72 11.85 2.17
N VAL A 221 2.27 12.98 2.71
CA VAL A 221 1.56 14.03 2.00
C VAL A 221 2.47 15.24 1.93
N TYR A 222 2.81 15.68 0.72
CA TYR A 222 3.63 16.86 0.50
C TYR A 222 2.82 18.00 -0.11
N THR A 223 3.25 19.22 0.17
CA THR A 223 2.86 20.44 -0.56
C THR A 223 4.04 20.91 -1.40
N VAL A 224 3.83 21.11 -2.69
CA VAL A 224 4.88 21.56 -3.61
C VAL A 224 4.98 23.08 -3.59
N SER A 225 6.21 23.61 -3.56
CA SER A 225 6.53 25.02 -3.74
C SER A 225 7.59 25.23 -4.83
N HIS A 226 7.39 26.23 -5.69
CA HIS A 226 8.34 26.63 -6.73
C HIS A 226 9.31 27.72 -6.30
#